data_AF-A0AA43EH95-F1
#
_entry.id   AF-A0AA43EH95-F1
#
_cell.length_a   1.000
_cell.length_b   1.000
_cell.length_c   1.000
_cell.angle_alpha   90.00
_cell.angle_beta   90.00
_cell.angle_gamma   90.00
#
_symmetry.space_group_name_H-M   'P 1'
#
loop_
_entity.id
_entity.type
_entity.pdbx_description
1 polymer ?
#
loop_
_entity_poly.entity_id
_entity_poly.type
_entity_poly.pdbx_seq_one_letter_code
_entity_poly.pdbx_strand_id
1 'polypeptide(L)'
;MSKWFCGAASVWIAAMAVSLLVVAPAIAQEQELIDRVVALVDDEAIFQSDVETAVRQYMFQRGTTSIKPEEREALYNEALQTLIDDRLVIAQAARLGIDVPFSDVEAQVNKTLEENRKALGGDAEFERQLALEGLTLEDLKKLYRTQLRNRMLV
;
A
#
# COMPACT_ATOMS: atom_id res chain seq x y z
N MET A 1 47.83 19.91 61.45
CA MET A 1 49.30 20.14 61.59
C MET A 1 49.93 18.75 61.49
N SER A 2 50.87 18.37 60.63
CA SER A 2 51.87 19.00 59.77
C SER A 2 52.31 17.91 58.78
N LYS A 3 52.27 18.19 57.47
CA LYS A 3 53.45 18.31 56.58
C LYS A 3 54.35 17.04 56.53
N TRP A 4 54.18 16.20 55.51
CA TRP A 4 54.93 16.18 54.23
C TRP A 4 56.26 15.42 54.32
N PHE A 5 56.39 14.32 53.56
CA PHE A 5 57.66 13.85 53.03
C PHE A 5 57.49 13.33 51.60
N CYS A 6 58.27 13.92 50.70
CA CYS A 6 58.42 13.63 49.28
C CYS A 6 59.37 12.45 49.02
N GLY A 7 59.25 11.87 47.82
CA GLY A 7 60.27 11.03 47.17
C GLY A 7 59.60 10.15 46.10
N ALA A 8 59.23 10.64 44.91
CA ALA A 8 60.05 11.05 43.75
C ALA A 8 60.38 9.89 42.79
N ALA A 9 60.09 10.14 41.50
CA ALA A 9 60.55 9.45 40.29
C ALA A 9 59.87 8.08 40.02
N SER A 10 59.35 7.73 38.85
CA SER A 10 59.80 7.98 37.48
C SER A 10 58.84 7.30 36.49
N VAL A 11 58.44 8.03 35.42
CA VAL A 11 58.22 7.57 34.01
C VAL A 11 57.21 6.41 33.81
N TRP A 12 56.14 6.48 33.01
CA TRP A 12 56.07 6.65 31.55
C TRP A 12 54.64 7.00 31.13
N ILE A 13 54.56 7.88 30.14
CA ILE A 13 53.42 8.17 29.27
C ILE A 13 52.78 6.88 28.75
N ALA A 14 51.45 6.76 28.78
CA ALA A 14 50.63 6.45 27.61
C ALA A 14 49.21 5.97 27.98
N ALA A 15 48.26 6.41 27.15
CA ALA A 15 46.99 5.75 26.85
C ALA A 15 45.86 5.87 27.89
N MET A 16 45.29 7.08 27.96
CA MET A 16 43.82 7.22 28.05
C MET A 16 43.20 6.46 26.87
N ALA A 17 42.82 5.20 27.07
CA ALA A 17 41.95 4.48 26.15
C ALA A 17 40.50 4.71 26.60
N VAL A 18 39.95 5.86 26.23
CA VAL A 18 38.51 6.09 26.20
C VAL A 18 37.96 5.14 25.13
N SER A 19 37.46 3.97 25.54
CA SER A 19 36.69 3.11 24.65
C SER A 19 35.37 3.80 24.33
N LEU A 20 35.39 4.54 23.22
CA LEU A 20 34.20 5.03 22.55
C LEU A 20 33.48 3.80 22.00
N LEU A 21 32.43 3.36 22.68
CA LEU A 21 31.51 2.36 22.17
C LEU A 21 30.74 3.02 21.01
N VAL A 22 31.24 2.82 19.78
CA VAL A 22 30.55 3.23 18.56
C VAL A 22 29.30 2.35 18.44
N VAL A 23 28.16 2.88 18.90
CA VAL A 23 26.85 2.32 18.57
C VAL A 23 26.63 2.62 17.10
N ALA A 24 26.94 1.66 16.23
CA ALA A 24 26.56 1.74 14.84
C ALA A 24 25.02 1.76 14.79
N PRO A 25 24.38 2.70 14.07
CA PRO A 25 22.96 2.58 13.79
C PRO A 25 22.79 1.30 12.96
N ALA A 26 22.03 0.34 13.49
CA ALA A 26 21.52 -0.75 12.69
C ALA A 26 20.67 -0.08 11.60
N ILE A 27 21.21 -0.01 10.39
CA ILE A 27 20.42 0.33 9.21
C ILE A 27 19.40 -0.80 9.12
N ALA A 28 18.16 -0.50 9.55
CA ALA A 28 17.03 -1.36 9.33
C ALA A 28 16.95 -1.53 7.82
N GLN A 29 17.33 -2.72 7.35
CA GLN A 29 17.19 -3.10 5.96
C GLN A 29 15.69 -3.12 5.71
N GLU A 30 15.20 -2.07 5.07
CA GLU A 30 13.83 -1.93 4.61
C GLU A 30 13.54 -3.18 3.77
N GLN A 31 12.79 -4.12 4.35
CA GLN A 31 12.34 -5.29 3.62
C GLN A 31 11.43 -4.75 2.53
N GLU A 32 11.96 -4.68 1.31
CA GLU A 32 11.18 -4.37 0.13
C GLU A 32 10.09 -5.45 0.04
N LEU A 33 8.87 -5.07 0.38
CA LEU A 33 7.71 -5.95 0.37
C LEU A 33 7.36 -6.22 -1.09
N ILE A 34 8.01 -7.22 -1.68
CA ILE A 34 7.68 -7.69 -3.02
C ILE A 34 6.33 -8.40 -2.92
N ASP A 35 5.30 -7.80 -3.53
CA ASP A 35 3.98 -8.41 -3.60
C ASP A 35 4.03 -9.68 -4.46
N ARG A 36 3.38 -10.73 -4.00
CA ARG A 36 3.44 -12.05 -4.61
C ARG A 36 2.33 -12.17 -5.65
N VAL A 37 2.68 -12.68 -6.83
CA VAL A 37 1.68 -13.11 -7.83
C VAL A 37 1.05 -14.42 -7.39
N VAL A 38 -0.27 -14.44 -7.25
CA VAL A 38 -1.04 -15.63 -6.84
C VAL A 38 -1.72 -16.33 -8.01
N ALA A 39 -2.02 -15.59 -9.08
CA ALA A 39 -2.55 -16.11 -10.33
C ALA A 39 -2.16 -15.22 -11.51
N LEU A 40 -2.12 -15.79 -12.71
CA LEU A 40 -1.94 -15.09 -13.98
C LEU A 40 -3.13 -15.44 -14.88
N VAL A 41 -3.88 -14.43 -15.32
CA VAL A 41 -5.06 -14.58 -16.18
C VAL A 41 -4.78 -13.88 -17.50
N ASP A 42 -4.61 -14.66 -18.57
CA ASP A 42 -4.01 -14.21 -19.82
C ASP A 42 -2.66 -13.48 -19.57
N ASP A 43 -2.62 -12.15 -19.73
CA ASP A 43 -1.44 -11.31 -19.55
C ASP A 43 -1.52 -10.45 -18.27
N GLU A 44 -2.55 -10.62 -17.43
CA GLU A 44 -2.76 -9.82 -16.22
C GLU A 44 -2.50 -10.63 -14.94
N ALA A 45 -1.59 -10.12 -14.10
CA ALA A 45 -1.28 -10.73 -12.81
C ALA A 45 -2.35 -10.36 -11.76
N ILE A 46 -2.71 -11.34 -10.93
CA ILE A 46 -3.47 -11.13 -9.70
C ILE A 46 -2.48 -11.25 -8.55
N PHE A 47 -2.41 -10.19 -7.74
CA PHE A 47 -1.48 -10.13 -6.61
C PHE A 47 -2.12 -10.60 -5.30
N GLN A 48 -1.27 -10.95 -4.34
CA GLN A 48 -1.72 -11.35 -3.01
C GLN A 48 -2.45 -10.19 -2.31
N SER A 49 -1.98 -8.96 -2.48
CA SER A 49 -2.63 -7.78 -1.89
C SER A 49 -4.04 -7.51 -2.45
N ASP A 50 -4.29 -7.86 -3.72
CA ASP A 50 -5.61 -7.74 -4.36
C ASP A 50 -6.62 -8.65 -3.66
N VAL A 51 -6.26 -9.93 -3.50
CA VAL A 51 -7.12 -10.91 -2.83
C VAL A 51 -7.38 -10.51 -1.38
N GLU A 52 -6.35 -10.09 -0.65
CA GLU A 52 -6.49 -9.63 0.74
C GLU A 52 -7.40 -8.39 0.84
N THR A 53 -7.34 -7.49 -0.13
CA THR A 53 -8.22 -6.33 -0.20
C THR A 53 -9.66 -6.74 -0.46
N ALA A 54 -9.90 -7.67 -1.38
CA ALA A 54 -11.23 -8.24 -1.63
C ALA A 54 -11.79 -8.94 -0.38
N VAL A 55 -10.98 -9.73 0.32
CA VAL A 55 -11.37 -10.37 1.60
C VAL A 55 -11.79 -9.34 2.63
N ARG A 56 -10.97 -8.28 2.84
CA ARG A 56 -11.32 -7.18 3.76
C ARG A 56 -12.62 -6.49 3.37
N GLN A 57 -12.84 -6.26 2.09
CA GLN A 57 -14.06 -5.66 1.58
C GLN A 57 -15.29 -6.56 1.82
N TYR A 58 -15.19 -7.87 1.63
CA TYR A 58 -16.27 -8.81 1.96
C TYR A 58 -16.55 -8.85 3.46
N MET A 59 -15.52 -8.86 4.30
CA MET A 59 -15.67 -8.80 5.76
C MET A 59 -16.37 -7.52 6.20
N PHE A 60 -15.99 -6.37 5.62
CA PHE A 60 -16.62 -5.08 5.87
C PHE A 60 -18.11 -5.09 5.47
N GLN A 61 -18.45 -5.62 4.30
CA GLN A 61 -19.85 -5.73 3.84
C GLN A 61 -20.69 -6.66 4.74
N ARG A 62 -20.08 -7.72 5.28
CA ARG A 62 -20.73 -8.64 6.24
C ARG A 62 -20.74 -8.09 7.68
N GLY A 63 -20.20 -6.90 7.92
CA GLY A 63 -20.13 -6.28 9.26
C GLY A 63 -19.30 -7.09 10.26
N THR A 64 -18.35 -7.90 9.78
CA THR A 64 -17.58 -8.83 10.62
C THR A 64 -16.12 -8.43 10.64
N THR A 65 -15.55 -8.25 11.83
CA THR A 65 -14.15 -7.83 12.01
C THR A 65 -13.20 -9.00 12.20
N SER A 66 -13.70 -10.16 12.65
CA SER A 66 -12.91 -11.37 12.87
C SER A 66 -13.70 -12.62 12.49
N ILE A 67 -13.02 -13.55 11.82
CA ILE A 67 -13.55 -14.84 11.39
C ILE A 67 -12.58 -15.94 11.77
N LYS A 68 -13.06 -17.18 11.85
CA LYS A 68 -12.18 -18.33 12.14
C LYS A 68 -11.19 -18.54 10.99
N PRO A 69 -10.01 -19.14 11.25
CA PRO A 69 -9.03 -19.39 10.19
C PRO A 69 -9.59 -20.17 8.99
N GLU A 70 -10.42 -21.19 9.25
CA GLU A 70 -11.09 -22.01 8.23
C GLU A 70 -12.03 -21.18 7.34
N GLU A 71 -12.82 -20.30 7.94
CA GLU A 71 -13.73 -19.40 7.23
C GLU A 71 -12.96 -18.35 6.43
N ARG A 72 -11.81 -17.89 6.95
CA ARG A 72 -10.92 -16.96 6.23
C ARG A 72 -10.33 -17.60 4.99
N GLU A 73 -9.91 -18.85 5.07
CA GLU A 73 -9.37 -19.58 3.93
C GLU A 73 -10.43 -19.78 2.84
N ALA A 74 -11.65 -20.16 3.23
CA ALA A 74 -12.77 -20.27 2.30
C ALA A 74 -13.07 -18.92 1.62
N LEU A 75 -13.12 -17.83 2.39
CA LEU A 75 -13.37 -16.49 1.87
C LEU A 75 -12.23 -15.99 0.97
N TYR A 76 -10.99 -16.35 1.30
CA TYR A 76 -9.82 -16.06 0.45
C TYR A 76 -9.94 -16.74 -0.91
N ASN A 77 -10.29 -18.03 -0.93
CA ASN A 77 -10.48 -18.78 -2.17
C ASN A 77 -11.66 -18.24 -2.99
N GLU A 78 -12.76 -17.88 -2.33
CA GLU A 78 -13.92 -17.24 -2.96
C GLU A 78 -13.53 -15.90 -3.61
N ALA A 79 -12.78 -15.07 -2.88
CA ALA A 79 -12.29 -13.79 -3.38
C ALA A 79 -11.32 -13.94 -4.55
N LEU A 80 -10.39 -14.89 -4.48
CA LEU A 80 -9.47 -15.19 -5.59
C LEU A 80 -10.24 -15.66 -6.83
N GLN A 81 -11.20 -16.57 -6.67
CA GLN A 81 -11.99 -17.07 -7.79
C GLN A 81 -12.79 -15.94 -8.45
N THR A 82 -13.43 -15.09 -7.65
CA THR A 82 -14.18 -13.93 -8.16
C THR A 82 -13.26 -12.98 -8.93
N LEU A 83 -12.06 -12.69 -8.41
CA LEU A 83 -11.08 -11.86 -9.11
C LEU A 83 -10.65 -12.49 -10.44
N ILE A 84 -10.45 -13.81 -10.50
CA ILE A 84 -10.13 -14.52 -11.75
C ILE A 84 -11.27 -14.36 -12.75
N ASP A 85 -12.51 -14.60 -12.32
CA ASP A 85 -13.69 -14.53 -13.18
C ASP A 85 -13.89 -13.11 -13.74
N ASP A 86 -13.74 -12.08 -12.91
CA ASP A 86 -13.80 -10.67 -13.33
C ASP A 86 -12.74 -10.35 -14.39
N ARG A 87 -11.50 -10.80 -14.19
CA ARG A 87 -10.41 -10.59 -15.16
C ARG A 87 -10.68 -11.31 -16.48
N LEU A 88 -11.26 -12.50 -16.43
CA LEU A 88 -11.69 -13.23 -17.64
C LEU A 88 -12.78 -12.48 -18.40
N VAL A 89 -13.76 -11.91 -17.69
CA VAL A 89 -14.83 -11.10 -18.31
C VAL A 89 -14.25 -9.87 -18.99
N ILE A 90 -13.37 -9.13 -18.32
CA ILE A 90 -12.71 -7.94 -18.88
C ILE A 90 -11.86 -8.31 -20.10
N ALA A 91 -11.07 -9.37 -20.03
CA ALA A 91 -10.26 -9.85 -21.14
C ALA A 91 -11.13 -10.27 -22.33
N GLN A 92 -12.23 -10.96 -22.09
CA GLN A 92 -13.16 -11.36 -23.13
C GLN A 92 -13.90 -10.16 -23.75
N ALA A 93 -14.31 -9.18 -22.95
CA ALA A 93 -14.91 -7.94 -23.44
C ALA A 93 -13.96 -7.20 -24.39
N ALA A 94 -12.67 -7.08 -24.02
CA ALA A 94 -11.64 -6.48 -24.85
C ALA A 94 -11.46 -7.24 -26.19
N ARG A 95 -11.45 -8.58 -26.17
CA ARG A 95 -11.37 -9.42 -27.39
C ARG A 95 -12.57 -9.24 -28.31
N LEU A 96 -13.76 -9.04 -27.74
CA LEU A 96 -15.00 -8.84 -28.49
C LEU A 96 -15.21 -7.37 -28.93
N GLY A 97 -14.33 -6.45 -28.52
CA GLY A 97 -14.50 -5.03 -28.77
C GLY A 97 -15.68 -4.41 -28.01
N ILE A 98 -16.11 -5.04 -26.92
CA ILE A 98 -17.13 -4.52 -26.02
C ILE A 98 -16.42 -3.57 -25.05
N ASP A 99 -16.85 -2.31 -25.03
CA ASP A 99 -16.31 -1.30 -24.14
C ASP A 99 -17.43 -0.37 -23.66
N VAL A 100 -17.18 0.31 -22.54
CA VAL A 100 -18.09 1.28 -21.96
C VAL A 100 -17.90 2.64 -22.65
N PRO A 101 -18.97 3.35 -23.03
CA PRO A 101 -18.86 4.67 -23.64
C PRO A 101 -18.07 5.64 -22.76
N PHE A 102 -17.13 6.38 -23.36
CA PHE A 102 -16.29 7.34 -22.64
C PHE A 102 -17.11 8.38 -21.86
N SER A 103 -18.25 8.82 -22.41
CA SER A 103 -19.15 9.77 -21.73
C SER A 103 -19.65 9.26 -20.38
N ASP A 104 -19.93 7.96 -20.29
CA ASP A 104 -20.52 7.34 -19.10
C ASP A 104 -19.45 7.16 -18.03
N VAL A 105 -18.24 6.76 -18.47
CA VAL A 105 -17.06 6.71 -17.60
C VAL A 105 -16.74 8.11 -17.05
N GLU A 106 -16.68 9.15 -17.89
CA GLU A 106 -16.39 10.52 -17.43
C GLU A 106 -17.45 11.05 -16.46
N ALA A 107 -18.73 10.77 -16.71
CA ALA A 107 -19.80 11.17 -15.81
C ALA A 107 -19.61 10.55 -14.42
N GLN A 108 -19.27 9.26 -14.36
CA GLN A 108 -19.02 8.58 -13.09
C GLN A 108 -17.73 9.05 -12.41
N VAL A 109 -16.65 9.31 -13.16
CA VAL A 109 -15.41 9.88 -12.63
C VAL A 109 -15.67 11.21 -11.95
N ASN A 110 -16.39 12.12 -12.61
CA ASN A 110 -16.71 13.43 -12.06
C ASN A 110 -17.56 13.30 -10.78
N LYS A 111 -18.56 12.43 -10.78
CA LYS A 111 -19.37 12.14 -9.59
C LYS A 111 -18.52 11.65 -8.42
N THR A 112 -17.66 10.65 -8.64
CA THR A 112 -16.79 10.11 -7.58
C THR A 112 -15.78 11.14 -7.08
N LEU A 113 -15.23 12.01 -7.95
CA LEU A 113 -14.36 13.11 -7.52
C LEU A 113 -15.09 14.11 -6.62
N GLU A 114 -16.33 14.47 -6.97
CA GLU A 114 -17.14 15.36 -6.14
C GLU A 114 -17.48 14.75 -4.77
N GLU A 115 -17.81 13.45 -4.74
CA GLU A 115 -18.08 12.70 -3.51
C GLU A 115 -16.84 12.66 -2.61
N ASN A 116 -15.68 12.33 -3.16
CA ASN A 116 -14.42 12.26 -2.41
C ASN A 116 -13.99 13.63 -1.90
N ARG A 117 -14.13 14.67 -2.71
CA ARG A 117 -13.85 16.05 -2.30
C ARG A 117 -14.73 16.49 -1.13
N LYS A 118 -16.02 16.14 -1.14
CA LYS A 118 -16.94 16.42 -0.02
C LYS A 118 -16.55 15.62 1.22
N ALA A 119 -16.20 14.34 1.06
CA ALA A 119 -15.81 13.47 2.16
C ALA A 119 -14.52 13.93 2.85
N LEU A 120 -13.56 14.49 2.10
CA LEU A 120 -12.30 15.01 2.65
C LEU A 120 -12.41 16.42 3.25
N GLY A 121 -13.56 17.07 3.17
CA GLY A 121 -13.76 18.41 3.77
C GLY A 121 -13.51 19.58 2.82
N GLY A 122 -13.51 19.36 1.50
CA GLY A 122 -13.46 20.40 0.47
C GLY A 122 -12.20 20.38 -0.39
N ASP A 123 -12.10 21.36 -1.30
CA ASP A 123 -11.03 21.43 -2.31
C ASP A 123 -9.62 21.47 -1.70
N ALA A 124 -9.41 22.26 -0.63
CA ALA A 124 -8.09 22.45 -0.04
C ALA A 124 -7.52 21.18 0.62
N GLU A 125 -8.38 20.37 1.25
CA GLU A 125 -7.97 19.09 1.85
C GLU A 125 -7.72 18.04 0.76
N PHE A 126 -8.57 18.03 -0.27
CA PHE A 126 -8.42 17.14 -1.41
C PHE A 126 -7.11 17.38 -2.17
N GLU A 127 -6.78 18.65 -2.47
CA GLU A 127 -5.51 19.01 -3.12
C GLU A 127 -4.29 18.67 -2.24
N ARG A 128 -4.41 18.85 -0.92
CA ARG A 128 -3.35 18.45 0.01
C ARG A 128 -3.13 16.94 -0.02
N GLN A 129 -4.20 16.15 -0.03
CA GLN A 129 -4.11 14.70 -0.10
C GLN A 129 -3.42 14.24 -1.39
N LEU A 130 -3.79 14.84 -2.53
CA LEU A 130 -3.13 14.59 -3.81
C LEU A 130 -1.63 14.89 -3.76
N ALA A 131 -1.25 16.02 -3.15
CA ALA A 131 0.16 16.39 -2.99
C ALA A 131 0.93 15.42 -2.08
N LEU A 132 0.30 14.89 -1.02
CA LEU A 132 0.90 13.89 -0.13
C LEU A 132 1.14 12.56 -0.85
N GLU A 133 0.24 12.18 -1.74
CA GLU A 133 0.36 10.96 -2.57
C GLU A 133 1.25 11.18 -3.81
N GLY A 134 1.70 12.41 -4.05
CA GLY A 134 2.51 12.76 -5.23
C GLY A 134 1.74 12.66 -6.55
N LEU A 135 0.41 12.75 -6.51
CA LEU A 135 -0.48 12.61 -7.66
C LEU A 135 -1.01 13.97 -8.12
N THR A 136 -1.20 14.12 -9.42
CA THR A 136 -2.01 15.23 -9.96
C THR A 136 -3.48 14.82 -10.04
N LEU A 137 -4.37 15.82 -10.18
CA LEU A 137 -5.79 15.55 -10.45
C LEU A 137 -5.99 14.71 -11.72
N GLU A 138 -5.16 14.94 -12.75
CA GLU A 138 -5.27 14.20 -14.01
C GLU A 138 -4.82 12.74 -13.84
N ASP A 139 -3.81 12.47 -13.02
CA ASP A 139 -3.38 11.10 -12.71
C ASP A 139 -4.48 10.36 -11.95
N LEU A 140 -5.10 11.01 -10.97
CA LEU A 140 -6.25 10.44 -10.28
C LEU A 140 -7.42 10.17 -11.23
N LYS A 141 -7.73 11.10 -12.13
CA LYS A 141 -8.77 10.89 -13.15
C LYS A 141 -8.47 9.68 -14.04
N LYS A 142 -7.24 9.51 -14.49
CA LYS A 142 -6.82 8.34 -15.28
C LYS A 142 -7.02 7.04 -14.50
N LEU A 143 -6.61 7.01 -13.22
CA LEU A 143 -6.81 5.85 -12.36
C LEU A 143 -8.31 5.51 -12.22
N TYR A 144 -9.14 6.50 -11.95
CA TYR A 144 -10.59 6.31 -11.83
C TYR A 144 -11.24 5.89 -13.13
N ARG A 145 -10.84 6.44 -14.29
CA ARG A 145 -11.35 6.00 -15.60
C ARG A 145 -11.15 4.51 -15.79
N THR A 146 -9.93 4.02 -15.54
CA THR A 146 -9.62 2.60 -15.68
C THR A 146 -10.43 1.75 -14.69
N GLN A 147 -10.44 2.13 -13.42
CA GLN A 147 -11.15 1.37 -12.37
C GLN A 147 -12.66 1.33 -12.60
N LEU A 148 -13.27 2.46 -12.95
CA LEU A 148 -14.71 2.56 -13.17
C LEU A 148 -15.15 1.86 -14.45
N ARG A 149 -14.35 1.96 -15.52
CA ARG A 149 -14.59 1.20 -16.75
C ARG A 149 -14.60 -0.31 -16.45
N ASN A 150 -13.56 -0.81 -15.78
CA ASN A 150 -13.47 -2.23 -15.45
C ASN A 150 -14.66 -2.67 -14.58
N ARG A 151 -15.03 -1.88 -13.57
CA ARG A 151 -16.20 -2.16 -12.71
C ARG A 151 -17.52 -2.17 -13.49
N MET A 152 -17.66 -1.39 -14.56
CA MET A 152 -18.89 -1.36 -15.36
C MET A 152 -19.00 -2.53 -16.34
N LEU A 153 -17.92 -3.28 -16.57
CA LEU A 153 -17.91 -4.47 -17.42
C LEU A 153 -18.26 -5.75 -16.66
N VAL A 154 -18.18 -5.74 -15.33
CA VAL A 154 -18.41 -6.90 -14.45
C VAL A 154 -19.66 -6.74 -13.60
#